data_AF-A0A2A5HQX8-F1
#
_entry.id   AF-A0A2A5HQX8-F1
#
_cell.length_a   1.000
_cell.length_b   1.000
_cell.length_c   1.000
_cell.angle_alpha   90.00
_cell.angle_beta   90.00
_cell.angle_gamma   90.00
#
_symmetry.space_group_name_H-M   'P 1'
#
loop_
_entity.id
_entity.type
_entity.pdbx_description
1 polymer ?
#
loop_
_entity_poly.entity_id
_entity_poly.type
_entity_poly.pdbx_seq_one_letter_code
_entity_poly.pdbx_strand_id
1 'polypeptide(L)'
;MAGTKSGKYWVTWANTHAKNSSKVDDLEFTFKPKVKAFIKALEDGGANITIKATNRHKKRAYLFHWCWKIYLGKCKPSAPPKLIGVDIQWDHGDLGKSKAGAKEMIDGFGLAIPPNSVYPPSITSKHIGGMAIDMDITWKGTIKVKKKDGTEVSVEFKSDTSKNTVLHAIGASYGVKKLINDKPHWSFDGK
;
A
#
# COMPACT_ATOMS: atom_id res chain seq x y z
N MET A 1 29.16 -14.86 -7.78
CA MET A 1 29.37 -13.46 -7.35
C MET A 1 28.70 -13.26 -6.01
N ALA A 2 29.32 -12.55 -5.08
CA ALA A 2 28.68 -12.19 -3.81
C ALA A 2 27.67 -11.06 -4.06
N GLY A 3 26.48 -11.15 -3.47
CA GLY A 3 25.43 -10.15 -3.62
C GLY A 3 25.84 -8.79 -3.05
N THR A 4 25.12 -7.73 -3.44
CA THR A 4 25.38 -6.38 -2.93
C THR A 4 24.83 -6.22 -1.52
N LYS A 5 25.65 -5.78 -0.57
CA LYS A 5 25.26 -5.59 0.83
C LYS A 5 24.02 -4.68 0.97
N SER A 6 23.14 -5.03 1.91
CA SER A 6 22.02 -4.16 2.33
C SER A 6 22.53 -2.77 2.72
N GLY A 7 21.76 -1.73 2.38
CA GLY A 7 22.16 -0.34 2.57
C GLY A 7 21.56 0.60 1.53
N LYS A 8 22.07 1.84 1.47
CA LYS A 8 21.57 2.91 0.57
C LYS A 8 21.49 2.50 -0.91
N TYR A 9 22.39 1.64 -1.39
CA TYR A 9 22.35 1.11 -2.76
C TYR A 9 20.97 0.54 -3.10
N TRP A 10 20.39 -0.27 -2.20
CA TRP A 10 19.11 -0.93 -2.43
C TRP A 10 17.92 0.02 -2.40
N VAL A 11 18.06 1.17 -1.74
CA VAL A 11 17.06 2.25 -1.79
C VAL A 11 17.04 2.86 -3.19
N THR A 12 18.21 3.25 -3.70
CA THR A 12 18.38 3.79 -5.05
C THR A 12 17.91 2.78 -6.10
N TRP A 13 18.37 1.54 -5.99
CA TRP A 13 17.98 0.46 -6.89
C TRP A 13 16.45 0.27 -6.92
N ALA A 14 15.79 0.24 -5.75
CA ALA A 14 14.34 0.07 -5.70
C ALA A 14 13.58 1.27 -6.26
N ASN A 15 14.11 2.49 -6.09
CA ASN A 15 13.53 3.69 -6.68
C ASN A 15 13.66 3.71 -8.21
N THR A 16 14.61 2.99 -8.80
CA THR A 16 14.74 2.87 -10.26
C THR A 16 13.96 1.68 -10.81
N HIS A 17 14.08 0.50 -10.18
CA HIS A 17 13.67 -0.78 -10.76
C HIS A 17 12.44 -1.43 -10.11
N ALA A 18 11.95 -0.89 -9.00
CA ALA A 18 10.86 -1.48 -8.22
C ALA A 18 9.93 -0.39 -7.68
N LYS A 19 9.51 0.54 -8.54
CA LYS A 19 8.63 1.67 -8.16
C LYS A 19 7.25 1.16 -7.77
N ASN A 20 6.69 1.77 -6.73
CA ASN A 20 5.25 1.67 -6.48
C ASN A 20 4.49 2.53 -7.49
N SER A 21 3.20 2.24 -7.66
CA SER A 21 2.29 3.01 -8.49
C SER A 21 1.21 3.70 -7.67
N SER A 22 0.69 4.79 -8.21
CA SER A 22 -0.55 5.48 -7.82
C SER A 22 -1.56 5.54 -8.97
N LYS A 23 -1.30 4.84 -10.09
CA LYS A 23 -2.18 4.82 -11.26
C LYS A 23 -3.23 3.74 -11.10
N VAL A 24 -4.49 4.09 -11.31
CA VAL A 24 -5.62 3.14 -11.33
C VAL A 24 -5.43 2.07 -12.41
N ASP A 25 -4.72 2.40 -13.50
CA ASP A 25 -4.47 1.46 -14.59
C ASP A 25 -3.55 0.29 -14.22
N ASP A 26 -2.75 0.44 -13.17
CA ASP A 26 -1.85 -0.59 -12.64
C ASP A 26 -2.53 -1.52 -11.61
N LEU A 27 -3.84 -1.36 -11.40
CA LEU A 27 -4.64 -2.32 -10.66
C LEU A 27 -4.86 -3.61 -11.46
N GLU A 28 -5.14 -4.68 -10.73
CA GLU A 28 -5.46 -5.99 -11.28
C GLU A 28 -6.63 -5.92 -12.26
N PHE A 29 -6.59 -6.74 -13.31
CA PHE A 29 -7.49 -6.68 -14.45
C PHE A 29 -8.99 -6.70 -14.07
N THR A 30 -9.37 -7.52 -13.08
CA THR A 30 -10.77 -7.64 -12.63
C THR A 30 -11.16 -6.60 -11.59
N PHE A 31 -10.19 -6.05 -10.85
CA PHE A 31 -10.44 -5.02 -9.84
C PHE A 31 -10.44 -3.60 -10.42
N LYS A 32 -9.57 -3.32 -11.39
CA LYS A 32 -9.46 -2.04 -12.09
C LYS A 32 -10.80 -1.47 -12.58
N PRO A 33 -11.64 -2.19 -13.36
CA PRO A 33 -12.90 -1.63 -13.86
C PRO A 33 -13.89 -1.31 -12.72
N LYS A 34 -13.85 -2.05 -11.62
CA LYS A 34 -14.67 -1.80 -10.43
C LYS A 34 -14.29 -0.47 -9.76
N VAL A 35 -12.98 -0.25 -9.59
CA VAL A 35 -12.46 1.00 -9.03
C VAL A 35 -12.76 2.18 -9.94
N LYS A 36 -12.57 2.06 -11.27
CA LYS A 36 -12.92 3.12 -12.22
C LYS A 36 -14.40 3.51 -12.14
N ALA A 37 -15.29 2.52 -12.07
CA ALA A 37 -16.73 2.78 -11.96
C ALA A 37 -17.09 3.46 -10.62
N PHE A 38 -16.47 3.04 -9.52
CA PHE A 38 -16.67 3.66 -8.21
C PHE A 38 -16.18 5.11 -8.16
N ILE A 39 -14.95 5.37 -8.63
CA ILE A 39 -14.38 6.72 -8.71
C ILE A 39 -15.27 7.61 -9.56
N LYS A 40 -15.68 7.13 -10.75
CA LYS A 40 -16.59 7.89 -11.62
C LYS A 40 -17.90 8.25 -10.93
N ALA A 41 -18.52 7.32 -10.21
CA ALA A 41 -19.77 7.60 -9.50
C ALA A 41 -19.61 8.67 -8.41
N LEU A 42 -18.46 8.69 -7.73
CA LEU A 42 -18.13 9.72 -6.74
C LEU A 42 -17.89 11.09 -7.39
N GLU A 43 -17.12 11.12 -8.48
CA GLU A 43 -16.82 12.34 -9.23
C GLU A 43 -18.08 12.94 -9.87
N ASP A 44 -18.94 12.10 -10.46
CA ASP A 44 -20.25 12.52 -10.99
C ASP A 44 -21.16 13.10 -9.89
N GLY A 45 -20.99 12.66 -8.63
CA GLY A 45 -21.67 13.22 -7.47
C GLY A 45 -21.03 14.50 -6.90
N GLY A 46 -19.89 14.94 -7.42
CA GLY A 46 -19.18 16.14 -6.99
C GLY A 46 -18.07 15.91 -5.96
N ALA A 47 -17.61 14.67 -5.78
CA ALA A 47 -16.43 14.38 -4.95
C ALA A 47 -15.11 14.55 -5.73
N ASN A 48 -14.05 14.88 -4.99
CA ASN A 48 -12.68 14.90 -5.48
C ASN A 48 -11.92 13.71 -4.91
N ILE A 49 -11.21 13.00 -5.77
CA ILE A 49 -10.45 11.80 -5.43
C ILE A 49 -8.96 12.04 -5.63
N THR A 50 -8.15 11.74 -4.61
CA THR A 50 -6.69 11.72 -4.74
C THR A 50 -6.17 10.32 -4.48
N ILE A 51 -5.54 9.70 -5.48
CA ILE A 51 -4.97 8.35 -5.36
C ILE A 51 -3.58 8.45 -4.75
N LYS A 52 -3.36 7.78 -3.61
CA LYS A 52 -2.07 7.73 -2.92
C LYS A 52 -1.23 6.53 -3.33
N ALA A 53 -1.86 5.37 -3.50
CA ALA A 53 -1.17 4.14 -3.89
C ALA A 53 -2.12 3.13 -4.55
N THR A 54 -1.61 2.37 -5.51
CA THR A 54 -2.29 1.23 -6.15
C THR A 54 -1.40 -0.01 -6.05
N ASN A 55 -0.46 -0.17 -6.99
CA ASN A 55 0.43 -1.33 -7.00
C ASN A 55 1.69 -1.09 -6.16
N ARG A 56 2.00 -2.03 -5.27
CA ARG A 56 3.28 -2.09 -4.56
C ARG A 56 4.17 -3.15 -5.21
N HIS A 57 5.29 -2.75 -5.78
CA HIS A 57 6.16 -3.69 -6.46
C HIS A 57 6.65 -4.79 -5.50
N LYS A 58 6.50 -6.07 -5.88
CA LYS A 58 6.83 -7.24 -5.02
C LYS A 58 8.26 -7.19 -4.49
N LYS A 59 9.24 -6.80 -5.32
CA LYS A 59 10.65 -6.65 -4.91
C LYS A 59 10.84 -5.53 -3.88
N ARG A 60 10.09 -4.43 -3.97
CA ARG A 60 10.14 -3.35 -2.99
C ARG A 60 9.52 -3.78 -1.66
N ALA A 61 8.38 -4.47 -1.70
CA ALA A 61 7.75 -5.03 -0.50
C ALA A 61 8.67 -6.02 0.23
N TYR A 62 9.39 -6.85 -0.52
CA TYR A 62 10.43 -7.73 0.04
C TYR A 62 11.51 -6.93 0.77
N LEU A 63 12.09 -5.91 0.13
CA LEU A 63 13.13 -5.07 0.75
C LEU A 63 12.62 -4.39 2.02
N PHE A 64 11.40 -3.83 1.98
CA PHE A 64 10.76 -3.18 3.11
C PHE A 64 10.59 -4.13 4.31
N HIS A 65 10.08 -5.33 4.06
CA HIS A 65 9.79 -6.30 5.11
C HIS A 65 11.06 -6.75 5.83
N TRP A 66 12.09 -7.12 5.06
CA TRP A 66 13.28 -7.74 5.62
C TRP A 66 14.23 -6.72 6.24
N CYS A 67 14.38 -5.51 5.68
CA CYS A 67 15.17 -4.48 6.37
C CYS A 67 14.54 -4.12 7.72
N TRP A 68 13.21 -4.04 7.78
CA TRP A 68 12.49 -3.75 9.03
C TRP A 68 12.71 -4.85 10.07
N LYS A 69 12.53 -6.11 9.70
CA LYS A 69 12.71 -7.23 10.64
C LYS A 69 14.16 -7.37 11.10
N ILE A 70 15.14 -7.20 10.23
CA ILE A 70 16.56 -7.27 10.58
C ILE A 70 16.94 -6.11 11.52
N TYR A 71 16.60 -4.87 11.14
CA TYR A 71 16.95 -3.69 11.93
C TYR A 71 16.38 -3.77 13.36
N LEU A 72 15.13 -4.20 13.51
CA LEU A 72 14.48 -4.33 14.81
C LEU A 72 14.81 -5.65 15.52
N GLY A 73 15.73 -6.46 15.00
CA GLY A 73 16.15 -7.73 15.61
C GLY A 73 15.04 -8.79 15.67
N LYS A 74 14.01 -8.66 14.82
CA LYS A 74 12.89 -9.60 14.73
C LYS A 74 13.20 -10.82 13.84
N CYS A 75 14.34 -10.84 13.15
CA CYS A 75 14.90 -12.03 12.52
C CYS A 75 16.43 -11.91 12.38
N LYS A 76 17.10 -13.05 12.14
CA LYS A 76 18.52 -13.09 11.80
C LYS A 76 18.77 -12.49 10.40
N PRO A 77 19.93 -11.88 10.12
CA PRO A 77 20.29 -11.40 8.78
C PRO A 77 20.29 -12.49 7.70
N SER A 78 20.49 -13.75 8.07
CA SER A 78 20.44 -14.92 7.16
C SER A 78 19.03 -15.48 6.94
N ALA A 79 18.01 -14.98 7.66
CA ALA A 79 16.64 -15.48 7.58
C ALA A 79 15.86 -15.10 6.29
N PRO A 80 16.08 -13.93 5.64
CA PRO A 80 15.35 -13.60 4.42
C PRO A 80 15.56 -14.65 3.32
N PRO A 81 14.49 -15.15 2.69
CA PRO A 81 14.62 -16.03 1.54
C PRO A 81 15.21 -15.25 0.36
N LYS A 82 15.93 -15.93 -0.54
CA LYS A 82 16.40 -15.30 -1.79
C LYS A 82 15.20 -14.87 -2.64
N LEU A 83 15.29 -13.71 -3.29
CA LEU A 83 14.29 -13.24 -4.24
C LEU A 83 14.95 -12.99 -5.60
N ILE A 84 14.43 -13.63 -6.64
CA ILE A 84 14.97 -13.53 -8.00
C ILE A 84 15.00 -12.06 -8.45
N GLY A 85 16.16 -11.64 -8.96
CA GLY A 85 16.42 -10.27 -9.41
C GLY A 85 16.49 -9.24 -8.28
N VAL A 86 16.78 -9.68 -7.05
CA VAL A 86 17.19 -8.89 -5.88
C VAL A 86 18.38 -9.59 -5.23
N ASP A 87 19.58 -9.36 -5.76
CA ASP A 87 20.83 -9.98 -5.27
C ASP A 87 21.40 -9.26 -4.03
N ILE A 88 20.56 -9.11 -2.99
CA ILE A 88 20.90 -8.43 -1.75
C ILE A 88 21.62 -9.39 -0.78
N GLN A 89 22.75 -8.95 -0.25
CA GLN A 89 23.42 -9.59 0.87
C GLN A 89 22.96 -8.94 2.18
N TRP A 90 22.07 -9.62 2.90
CA TRP A 90 21.58 -9.17 4.20
C TRP A 90 22.56 -9.45 5.34
N ASP A 91 23.19 -10.63 5.32
CA ASP A 91 24.19 -11.04 6.31
C ASP A 91 25.58 -10.58 5.90
N HIS A 92 26.12 -9.62 6.65
CA HIS A 92 27.42 -9.02 6.39
C HIS A 92 28.57 -9.75 7.11
N GLY A 93 28.29 -10.90 7.75
CA GLY A 93 29.22 -11.62 8.62
C GLY A 93 29.37 -10.99 10.01
N ASP A 94 28.65 -9.89 10.26
CA ASP A 94 28.58 -9.18 11.52
C ASP A 94 27.18 -8.63 11.72
N LEU A 95 26.61 -8.85 12.91
CA LEU A 95 25.24 -8.46 13.21
C LEU A 95 25.08 -6.93 13.24
N GLY A 96 26.07 -6.21 13.78
CA GLY A 96 26.05 -4.75 13.84
C GLY A 96 26.00 -4.12 12.44
N LYS A 97 26.88 -4.56 11.54
CA LYS A 97 26.93 -4.13 10.13
C LYS A 97 25.65 -4.48 9.38
N SER A 98 25.12 -5.68 9.58
CA SER A 98 23.86 -6.12 8.96
C SER A 98 22.68 -5.23 9.39
N LYS A 99 22.59 -4.91 10.69
CA LYS A 99 21.57 -3.99 11.22
C LYS A 99 21.79 -2.55 10.73
N ALA A 100 23.03 -2.10 10.61
CA ALA A 100 23.34 -0.77 10.08
C ALA A 100 22.87 -0.62 8.62
N GLY A 101 23.19 -1.59 7.76
CA GLY A 101 22.71 -1.59 6.37
C GLY A 101 21.18 -1.66 6.26
N ALA A 102 20.54 -2.46 7.12
CA ALA A 102 19.08 -2.49 7.21
C ALA A 102 18.50 -1.15 7.69
N LYS A 103 19.15 -0.47 8.64
CA LYS A 103 18.74 0.86 9.11
C LYS A 103 18.80 1.89 8.00
N GLU A 104 19.87 1.92 7.21
CA GLU A 104 19.97 2.85 6.07
C GLU A 104 18.80 2.68 5.10
N MET A 105 18.34 1.45 4.91
CA MET A 105 17.16 1.16 4.09
C MET A 105 15.85 1.61 4.76
N ILE A 106 15.70 1.41 6.08
CA ILE A 106 14.55 1.93 6.84
C ILE A 106 14.43 3.44 6.67
N ASP A 107 15.54 4.15 6.88
CA ASP A 107 15.60 5.61 6.79
C ASP A 107 15.35 6.07 5.34
N GLY A 108 16.03 5.45 4.36
CA GLY A 108 15.92 5.83 2.95
C GLY A 108 14.55 5.50 2.33
N PHE A 109 13.82 4.52 2.88
CA PHE A 109 12.45 4.22 2.47
C PHE A 109 11.39 4.97 3.29
N GLY A 110 11.77 5.66 4.37
CA GLY A 110 10.84 6.34 5.27
C GLY A 110 9.89 5.37 5.97
N LEU A 111 10.35 4.17 6.33
CA LEU A 111 9.49 3.16 6.95
C LEU A 111 9.20 3.49 8.41
N ALA A 112 7.93 3.40 8.79
CA ALA A 112 7.54 3.52 10.19
C ALA A 112 8.09 2.36 11.03
N ILE A 113 8.65 2.70 12.18
CA ILE A 113 9.14 1.79 13.23
C ILE A 113 8.45 2.14 14.56
N PRO A 114 8.62 1.36 15.65
CA PRO A 114 8.00 1.69 16.92
C PRO A 114 8.40 3.10 17.43
N PRO A 115 7.49 3.83 18.11
CA PRO A 115 6.12 3.43 18.45
C PRO A 115 5.11 3.55 17.30
N ASN A 116 5.47 4.20 16.19
CA ASN A 116 4.54 4.52 15.09
C ASN A 116 4.03 3.27 14.34
N SER A 117 4.84 2.21 14.28
CA SER A 117 4.40 0.90 13.79
C SER A 117 5.13 -0.23 14.50
N VAL A 118 4.39 -1.22 14.99
CA VAL A 118 4.94 -2.45 15.60
C VAL A 118 4.90 -3.64 14.65
N TYR A 119 4.39 -3.46 13.43
CA TYR A 119 4.26 -4.51 12.42
C TYR A 119 5.21 -4.25 11.24
N PRO A 120 5.88 -5.29 10.70
CA PRO A 120 6.65 -5.14 9.48
C PRO A 120 5.73 -4.85 8.29
N PRO A 121 6.19 -4.09 7.29
CA PRO A 121 5.48 -3.98 6.02
C PRO A 121 5.11 -5.37 5.46
N SER A 122 3.83 -5.58 5.15
CA SER A 122 3.33 -6.90 4.74
C SER A 122 3.83 -7.31 3.35
N ILE A 123 4.29 -8.56 3.23
CA ILE A 123 4.67 -9.23 1.96
C ILE A 123 3.48 -9.90 1.26
N THR A 124 2.32 -9.94 1.91
CA THR A 124 1.06 -10.47 1.38
C THR A 124 0.02 -9.37 1.20
N SER A 125 0.44 -8.11 1.25
CA SER A 125 -0.43 -6.95 1.05
C SER A 125 -1.14 -7.02 -0.31
N LYS A 126 -2.43 -6.64 -0.32
CA LYS A 126 -3.24 -6.58 -1.54
C LYS A 126 -2.73 -5.58 -2.57
N HIS A 127 -1.99 -4.55 -2.15
CA HIS A 127 -1.29 -3.65 -3.07
C HIS A 127 -0.29 -4.39 -3.96
N ILE A 128 0.31 -5.49 -3.49
CA ILE A 128 1.28 -6.24 -4.29
C ILE A 128 0.61 -6.90 -5.50
N GLY A 129 -0.60 -7.42 -5.29
CA GLY A 129 -1.43 -7.99 -6.35
C GLY A 129 -2.23 -6.95 -7.15
N GLY A 130 -2.11 -5.65 -6.87
CA GLY A 130 -2.95 -4.62 -7.50
C GLY A 130 -4.43 -4.73 -7.12
N MET A 131 -4.75 -5.34 -5.98
CA MET A 131 -6.13 -5.58 -5.50
C MET A 131 -6.55 -4.63 -4.38
N ALA A 132 -5.76 -3.58 -4.14
CA ALA A 132 -6.07 -2.51 -3.19
C ALA A 132 -5.66 -1.14 -3.76
N ILE A 133 -6.30 -0.12 -3.22
CA ILE A 133 -6.08 1.28 -3.57
C ILE A 133 -6.23 2.15 -2.31
N ASP A 134 -5.29 3.06 -2.12
CA ASP A 134 -5.32 4.07 -1.09
C ASP A 134 -5.81 5.38 -1.71
N MET A 135 -6.89 5.94 -1.17
CA MET A 135 -7.52 7.15 -1.69
C MET A 135 -7.93 8.11 -0.59
N ASP A 136 -7.69 9.40 -0.83
CA ASP A 136 -8.39 10.47 -0.13
C ASP A 136 -9.62 10.87 -0.95
N ILE A 137 -10.78 10.95 -0.29
CA ILE A 137 -12.08 11.26 -0.91
C ILE A 137 -12.64 12.46 -0.18
N THR A 138 -12.86 13.58 -0.88
CA THR A 138 -13.32 14.83 -0.27
C THR A 138 -14.44 15.48 -1.07
N TRP A 139 -15.38 16.13 -0.38
CA TRP A 139 -16.45 16.93 -0.98
C TRP A 139 -17.00 17.91 0.06
N LYS A 140 -17.95 18.77 -0.33
CA LYS A 140 -18.62 19.71 0.57
C LYS A 140 -20.09 19.34 0.75
N GLY A 141 -20.60 19.47 1.98
CA GLY A 141 -22.00 19.22 2.31
C GLY A 141 -22.46 17.79 2.04
N THR A 142 -23.68 17.66 1.53
CA THR A 142 -24.28 16.39 1.12
C THR A 142 -24.25 16.29 -0.39
N ILE A 143 -23.71 15.20 -0.90
CA ILE A 143 -23.73 14.86 -2.33
C ILE A 143 -24.69 13.71 -2.60
N LYS A 144 -25.10 13.55 -3.86
CA LYS A 144 -25.87 12.40 -4.30
C LYS A 144 -24.99 11.51 -5.18
N VAL A 145 -24.92 10.23 -4.84
CA VAL A 145 -24.03 9.27 -5.50
C VAL A 145 -24.82 8.03 -5.89
N LYS A 146 -24.60 7.54 -7.11
CA LYS A 146 -25.22 6.31 -7.60
C LYS A 146 -24.48 5.08 -7.09
N LYS A 147 -25.23 4.12 -6.56
CA LYS A 147 -24.79 2.72 -6.41
C LYS A 147 -24.66 2.05 -7.78
N LYS A 148 -24.03 0.88 -7.80
CA LYS A 148 -23.80 0.12 -9.04
C LYS A 148 -25.08 -0.28 -9.78
N ASP A 149 -26.19 -0.45 -9.06
CA ASP A 149 -27.52 -0.77 -9.61
C ASP A 149 -28.26 0.47 -10.16
N GLY A 150 -27.67 1.66 -10.05
CA GLY A 150 -28.26 2.93 -10.49
C GLY A 150 -29.01 3.69 -9.39
N THR A 151 -29.26 3.08 -8.23
CA THR A 151 -29.93 3.74 -7.10
C THR A 151 -29.12 4.90 -6.58
N GLU A 152 -29.74 6.06 -6.43
CA GLU A 152 -29.10 7.26 -5.91
C GLU A 152 -29.22 7.35 -4.38
N VAL A 153 -28.12 7.70 -3.70
CA VAL A 153 -28.06 7.82 -2.24
C VAL A 153 -27.41 9.15 -1.85
N SER A 154 -28.00 9.84 -0.87
CA SER A 154 -27.41 11.03 -0.26
C SER A 154 -26.29 10.66 0.70
N VAL A 155 -25.13 11.31 0.56
CA VAL A 155 -23.93 11.06 1.36
C VAL A 155 -23.44 12.36 1.98
N GLU A 156 -23.50 12.43 3.31
CA GLU A 156 -22.90 13.51 4.08
C GLU A 156 -21.37 13.32 4.17
N PHE A 157 -20.61 14.41 4.03
CA PHE A 157 -19.17 14.38 4.25
C PHE A 157 -18.83 14.00 5.70
N LYS A 158 -17.83 13.13 5.86
CA LYS A 158 -17.20 12.86 7.15
C LYS A 158 -15.69 12.92 6.97
N SER A 159 -15.04 13.75 7.77
CA SER A 159 -13.57 13.87 7.78
C SER A 159 -12.89 12.57 8.17
N ASP A 160 -13.57 11.73 8.97
CA ASP A 160 -13.16 10.36 9.25
C ASP A 160 -13.90 9.40 8.32
N THR A 161 -13.24 9.03 7.21
CA THR A 161 -13.79 8.10 6.22
C THR A 161 -14.12 6.74 6.82
N SER A 162 -13.47 6.32 7.92
CA SER A 162 -13.76 5.06 8.61
C SER A 162 -15.17 5.02 9.24
N LYS A 163 -15.80 6.19 9.42
CA LYS A 163 -17.15 6.32 10.01
C LYS A 163 -18.25 6.56 8.97
N ASN A 164 -17.91 6.68 7.68
CA ASN A 164 -18.87 6.94 6.61
C ASN A 164 -19.46 5.64 6.04
N THR A 165 -20.34 5.00 6.79
CA THR A 165 -20.96 3.70 6.41
C THR A 165 -21.75 3.77 5.11
N VAL A 166 -22.36 4.93 4.78
CA VAL A 166 -23.05 5.15 3.51
C VAL A 166 -22.07 5.11 2.34
N LEU A 167 -20.94 5.82 2.44
CA LEU A 167 -19.87 5.76 1.45
C LEU A 167 -19.32 4.33 1.29
N HIS A 168 -19.18 3.58 2.40
CA HIS A 168 -18.73 2.18 2.34
C HIS A 168 -19.71 1.30 1.60
N ALA A 169 -21.02 1.47 1.83
CA ALA A 169 -22.06 0.72 1.14
C ALA A 169 -22.07 1.02 -0.37
N ILE A 170 -21.83 2.27 -0.76
CA ILE A 170 -21.67 2.65 -2.17
C ILE A 170 -20.45 1.94 -2.77
N GLY A 171 -19.27 2.05 -2.16
CA GLY A 171 -18.07 1.35 -2.64
C GLY A 171 -18.29 -0.16 -2.75
N ALA A 172 -18.89 -0.77 -1.73
CA ALA A 172 -19.20 -2.20 -1.72
C ALA A 172 -20.12 -2.62 -2.87
N SER A 173 -21.07 -1.77 -3.28
CA SER A 173 -21.92 -2.04 -4.46
C SER A 173 -21.12 -2.16 -5.77
N TYR A 174 -19.97 -1.48 -5.87
CA TYR A 174 -19.03 -1.62 -6.98
C TYR A 174 -18.03 -2.76 -6.79
N GLY A 175 -18.01 -3.41 -5.63
CA GLY A 175 -16.99 -4.40 -5.24
C GLY A 175 -15.69 -3.78 -4.75
N VAL A 176 -15.72 -2.53 -4.26
CA VAL A 176 -14.59 -1.80 -3.68
C VAL A 176 -14.89 -1.55 -2.19
N LYS A 177 -14.28 -2.35 -1.32
CA LYS A 177 -14.63 -2.41 0.11
C LYS A 177 -13.63 -1.65 0.96
N LYS A 178 -14.13 -0.91 1.95
CA LYS A 178 -13.31 -0.15 2.90
C LYS A 178 -12.65 -1.09 3.93
N LEU A 179 -11.37 -0.89 4.20
CA LEU A 179 -10.75 -1.36 5.44
C LEU A 179 -10.94 -0.29 6.53
N ILE A 180 -11.69 -0.59 7.60
CA ILE A 180 -12.11 0.42 8.58
C ILE A 180 -10.91 1.00 9.36
N ASN A 181 -9.96 0.15 9.73
CA ASN A 181 -8.83 0.53 10.59
C ASN A 181 -7.68 1.23 9.85
N ASP A 182 -7.78 1.37 8.53
CA ASP A 182 -6.80 2.07 7.69
C ASP A 182 -7.55 3.06 6.80
N LYS A 183 -7.59 4.34 7.21
CA LYS A 183 -8.46 5.37 6.61
C LYS A 183 -8.36 5.51 5.09
N PRO A 184 -7.19 5.55 4.45
CA PRO A 184 -7.12 5.62 2.99
C PRO A 184 -7.46 4.30 2.27
N HIS A 185 -7.37 3.14 2.94
CA HIS A 185 -7.34 1.84 2.27
C HIS A 185 -8.71 1.30 1.82
N TRP A 186 -8.77 0.89 0.55
CA TRP A 186 -9.88 0.17 -0.06
C TRP A 186 -9.35 -1.03 -0.85
N SER A 187 -10.08 -2.15 -0.85
CA SER A 187 -9.67 -3.36 -1.56
C SER A 187 -10.87 -4.18 -2.03
N PHE A 188 -10.63 -5.24 -2.80
CA PHE A 188 -11.72 -6.10 -3.28
C PHE A 188 -12.44 -6.87 -2.13
N ASP A 189 -11.73 -7.14 -1.02
CA ASP A 189 -12.22 -7.92 0.12
C ASP A 189 -12.33 -7.12 1.43
N GLY A 190 -11.91 -5.84 1.44
CA GLY A 190 -11.96 -4.97 2.62
C GLY A 190 -10.85 -5.26 3.63
N LYS A 191 -9.79 -5.95 3.20
CA LYS A 191 -8.61 -6.31 3.98
C LYS A 191 -7.32 -5.80 3.32
#